data_AF-A0A662GJE1-F1
#
_entry.id   AF-A0A662GJE1-F1
#
_cell.length_a   1.000
_cell.length_b   1.000
_cell.length_c   1.000
_cell.angle_alpha   90.00
_cell.angle_beta   90.00
_cell.angle_gamma   90.00
#
_symmetry.space_group_name_H-M   'P 1'
#
loop_
_entity.id
_entity.type
_entity.pdbx_description
1 polymer ?
#
loop_
_entity_poly.entity_id
_entity_poly.type
_entity_poly.pdbx_seq_one_letter_code
_entity_poly.pdbx_strand_id
1 'polypeptide(L)'
;MQGDDVEERRKRLQSILKTLGLTDKEAEVYLAISLKGSATVKDLLESLRNIHQPQLYNILSSLMRKGFIRASMGRPKTYRAINLEALFESRKILLDNLKMEAVRLIDQLRRVEEEVRAEETLVSLVKGYEGLEAAIIEVLAGAQLEVCAELPTQVLVSIVDILEKLLSRGINLYLLAFPEIPDHVLNRLARYRTLKLRRNDLGSFLMVSADTRVAVYARRRFYSPRKMPIPETEVYGFYITERDLIWRLLNIFEVIWREAEELISWPLAPESYPKTFLEFGMGLLELENLLSRGFKPYVEVEGRSVKSREIVNIEGWVIDVARSTYISNFTVDFGGRRVTVGGFDAEVEDLEAIKVVIKRVEK
;
A
#
# COMPACT_ATOMS: atom_id res chain seq x y z
N MET A 1 24.26 16.79 -26.51
CA MET A 1 24.16 16.38 -25.09
C MET A 1 23.30 17.34 -24.27
N GLN A 2 23.54 18.66 -24.18
CA GLN A 2 22.66 19.56 -23.39
C GLN A 2 21.30 19.87 -24.05
N GLY A 3 21.20 19.86 -25.39
CA GLY A 3 19.94 20.15 -26.10
C GLY A 3 18.90 19.03 -26.06
N ASP A 4 19.35 17.77 -26.11
CA ASP A 4 18.46 16.59 -26.11
C ASP A 4 17.75 16.42 -24.75
N ASP A 5 18.46 16.70 -23.64
CA ASP A 5 17.91 16.67 -22.28
C ASP A 5 16.83 17.74 -22.06
N VAL A 6 16.97 18.93 -22.66
CA VAL A 6 15.97 20.02 -22.56
C VAL A 6 14.68 19.66 -23.31
N GLU A 7 14.79 19.07 -24.50
CA GLU A 7 13.63 18.66 -25.28
C GLU A 7 12.89 17.48 -24.63
N GLU A 8 13.62 16.55 -24.04
CA GLU A 8 13.04 15.44 -23.27
C GLU A 8 12.27 15.96 -22.04
N ARG A 9 12.87 16.88 -21.26
CA ARG A 9 12.19 17.54 -20.13
C ARG A 9 10.93 18.30 -20.57
N ARG A 10 10.98 18.97 -21.72
CA ARG A 10 9.83 19.70 -22.29
C ARG A 10 8.69 18.73 -22.62
N LYS A 11 8.98 17.62 -23.30
CA LYS A 11 7.99 16.58 -23.62
C LYS A 11 7.41 15.95 -22.35
N ARG A 12 8.24 15.69 -21.34
CA ARG A 12 7.77 15.16 -20.05
C ARG A 12 6.81 16.13 -19.37
N LEU A 13 7.13 17.43 -19.36
CA LEU A 13 6.25 18.44 -18.77
C LEU A 13 4.94 18.61 -19.55
N GLN A 14 4.97 18.52 -20.89
CA GLN A 14 3.74 18.48 -21.69
C GLN A 14 2.87 17.28 -21.33
N SER A 15 3.46 16.09 -21.16
CA SER A 15 2.73 14.90 -20.73
C SER A 15 2.07 15.10 -19.37
N ILE A 16 2.76 15.72 -18.40
CA ILE A 16 2.19 16.04 -17.08
C ILE A 16 0.99 16.99 -17.20
N LEU A 17 1.13 18.06 -18.00
CA LEU A 17 0.05 19.01 -18.24
C LEU A 17 -1.17 18.37 -18.91
N LYS A 18 -0.96 17.39 -19.78
CA LYS A 18 -2.04 16.60 -20.38
C LYS A 18 -2.78 15.76 -19.35
N THR A 19 -2.06 15.12 -18.44
CA THR A 19 -2.66 14.40 -17.31
C THR A 19 -3.48 15.34 -16.41
N LEU A 20 -3.10 16.62 -16.32
CA LEU A 20 -3.90 17.67 -15.64
C LEU A 20 -5.12 18.16 -16.43
N GLY A 21 -5.43 17.55 -17.57
CA GLY A 21 -6.62 17.84 -18.38
C GLY A 21 -6.42 18.89 -19.47
N LEU A 22 -5.17 19.16 -19.87
CA LEU A 22 -4.88 19.98 -21.05
C LEU A 22 -4.76 19.14 -22.33
N THR A 23 -5.13 19.74 -23.47
CA THR A 23 -4.81 19.20 -24.80
C THR A 23 -3.34 19.50 -25.15
N ASP A 24 -2.81 18.84 -26.20
CA ASP A 24 -1.43 19.08 -26.67
C ASP A 24 -1.16 20.57 -26.95
N LYS A 25 -2.09 21.25 -27.65
CA LYS A 25 -1.96 22.67 -27.98
C LYS A 25 -2.13 23.58 -26.76
N GLU A 26 -3.00 23.22 -25.82
CA GLU A 26 -3.14 23.96 -24.55
C GLU A 26 -1.86 23.87 -23.70
N ALA A 27 -1.26 22.69 -23.61
CA ALA A 27 0.00 22.48 -22.89
C ALA A 27 1.15 23.28 -23.53
N GLU A 28 1.23 23.30 -24.87
CA GLU A 28 2.21 24.10 -25.60
C GLU A 28 2.09 25.61 -25.32
N VAL A 29 0.86 26.16 -25.37
CA VAL A 29 0.61 27.58 -25.07
C VAL A 29 0.90 27.89 -23.61
N TYR A 30 0.49 27.04 -22.67
CA TYR A 30 0.78 27.23 -21.25
C TYR A 30 2.29 27.28 -20.99
N LEU A 31 3.07 26.39 -21.60
CA LEU A 31 4.52 26.39 -21.48
C LEU A 31 5.16 27.65 -22.04
N ALA A 32 4.71 28.11 -23.21
CA ALA A 32 5.21 29.36 -23.80
C ALA A 32 4.97 30.56 -22.88
N ILE A 33 3.80 30.65 -22.24
CA ILE A 33 3.47 31.71 -21.28
C ILE A 33 4.31 31.55 -20.01
N SER A 34 4.44 30.33 -19.47
CA SER A 34 5.15 30.05 -18.23
C SER A 34 6.64 30.39 -18.33
N LEU A 35 7.30 29.96 -19.42
CA LEU A 35 8.72 30.24 -19.66
C LEU A 35 9.02 31.73 -19.89
N LYS A 36 8.09 32.47 -20.52
CA LYS A 36 8.21 33.92 -20.71
C LYS A 36 7.83 34.72 -19.45
N GLY A 37 7.21 34.09 -18.46
CA GLY A 37 6.63 34.72 -17.26
C GLY A 37 5.37 35.54 -17.53
N SER A 38 5.33 36.29 -18.63
CA SER A 38 4.17 37.05 -19.12
C SER A 38 4.26 37.19 -20.65
N ALA A 39 3.13 37.04 -21.36
CA ALA A 39 3.11 37.12 -22.81
C ALA A 39 1.84 37.80 -23.35
N THR A 40 1.97 38.62 -24.37
CA THR A 40 0.85 39.12 -25.19
C THR A 40 0.50 38.11 -26.28
N VAL A 41 -0.64 38.32 -26.95
CA VAL A 41 -1.01 37.53 -28.15
C VAL A 41 0.07 37.61 -29.22
N LYS A 42 0.69 38.79 -29.39
CA LYS A 42 1.77 38.99 -30.35
C LYS A 42 2.99 38.13 -30.01
N ASP A 43 3.44 38.18 -28.76
CA ASP A 43 4.60 37.39 -28.30
C ASP A 43 4.38 35.89 -28.47
N LEU A 44 3.14 35.42 -28.26
CA LEU A 44 2.78 34.02 -28.41
C LEU A 44 2.77 33.59 -29.88
N LEU A 45 2.17 34.38 -30.78
CA LEU A 45 2.16 34.09 -32.22
C LEU A 45 3.57 34.09 -32.83
N GLU A 46 4.47 34.93 -32.33
CA GLU A 46 5.88 34.91 -32.78
C GLU A 46 6.61 33.63 -32.32
N SER A 47 6.25 33.10 -31.14
CA SER A 47 6.89 31.91 -30.58
C SER A 47 6.28 30.57 -31.01
N LEU A 48 5.01 30.55 -31.39
CA LEU A 48 4.22 29.33 -31.65
C LEU A 48 3.87 29.25 -33.14
N ARG A 49 4.72 28.57 -33.93
CA ARG A 49 4.60 28.53 -35.40
C ARG A 49 3.36 27.79 -35.91
N ASN A 50 2.79 26.88 -35.13
CA ASN A 50 1.70 25.99 -35.55
C ASN A 50 0.31 26.40 -35.01
N ILE A 51 0.18 27.63 -34.51
CA ILE A 51 -1.07 28.12 -33.91
C ILE A 51 -1.45 29.46 -34.54
N HIS A 52 -2.56 29.49 -35.27
CA HIS A 52 -3.11 30.71 -35.86
C HIS A 52 -3.90 31.54 -34.84
N GLN A 53 -4.04 32.83 -35.11
CA GLN A 53 -4.62 33.80 -34.16
C GLN A 53 -6.01 33.43 -33.62
N PRO A 54 -7.01 33.03 -34.43
CA PRO A 54 -8.31 32.62 -33.90
C PRO A 54 -8.21 31.41 -32.96
N GLN A 55 -7.33 30.47 -33.30
CA GLN A 55 -7.09 29.28 -32.49
C GLN A 55 -6.45 29.65 -31.14
N LEU A 56 -5.50 30.57 -31.14
CA LEU A 56 -4.83 31.03 -29.93
C LEU A 56 -5.82 31.67 -28.95
N TYR A 57 -6.77 32.48 -29.42
CA TYR A 57 -7.81 33.04 -28.56
C TYR A 57 -8.70 31.98 -27.91
N ASN A 58 -9.08 30.94 -28.66
CA ASN A 58 -9.84 29.81 -28.12
C ASN A 58 -9.05 29.05 -27.03
N ILE A 59 -7.76 28.81 -27.27
CA ILE A 59 -6.87 28.14 -26.31
C ILE A 59 -6.71 29.00 -25.05
N LEU A 60 -6.43 30.30 -25.19
CA LEU A 60 -6.30 31.22 -24.07
C LEU A 60 -7.59 31.30 -23.24
N SER A 61 -8.75 31.32 -23.90
CA SER A 61 -10.06 31.29 -23.24
C SER A 61 -10.26 29.99 -22.45
N SER A 62 -9.94 28.85 -23.05
CA SER A 62 -10.02 27.55 -22.39
C SER A 62 -9.08 27.45 -21.18
N LEU A 63 -7.82 27.88 -21.33
CA LEU A 63 -6.84 27.90 -20.24
C LEU A 63 -7.27 28.82 -19.09
N MET A 64 -7.86 29.98 -19.37
CA MET A 64 -8.42 30.86 -18.34
C MET A 64 -9.57 30.17 -17.59
N ARG A 65 -10.52 29.58 -18.33
CA ARG A 65 -11.67 28.85 -17.74
C ARG A 65 -11.23 27.66 -16.89
N LYS A 66 -10.19 26.94 -17.32
CA LYS A 66 -9.60 25.82 -16.57
C LYS A 66 -8.71 26.29 -15.39
N GLY A 67 -8.48 27.59 -15.24
CA GLY A 67 -7.68 28.18 -14.15
C GLY A 67 -6.17 28.11 -14.35
N PHE A 68 -5.67 27.77 -15.54
CA PHE A 68 -4.23 27.62 -15.81
C PHE A 68 -3.53 28.94 -16.09
N ILE A 69 -4.24 29.97 -16.56
CA ILE A 69 -3.67 31.29 -16.81
C ILE A 69 -4.58 32.40 -16.29
N ARG A 70 -3.98 33.56 -16.03
CA ARG A 70 -4.68 34.82 -15.75
C ARG A 70 -4.34 35.87 -16.78
N ALA A 71 -5.30 36.72 -17.12
CA ALA A 71 -5.09 37.85 -18.02
C ALA A 71 -5.11 39.18 -17.26
N SER A 72 -4.29 40.14 -17.70
CA SER A 72 -4.34 41.51 -17.21
C SER A 72 -5.55 42.26 -17.78
N MET A 73 -5.98 43.31 -17.08
CA MET A 73 -7.04 44.21 -17.53
C MET A 73 -6.52 45.34 -18.45
N GLY A 74 -5.20 45.49 -18.58
CA GLY A 74 -4.56 46.55 -19.36
C GLY A 74 -4.54 46.31 -20.87
N ARG A 75 -4.19 47.36 -21.63
CA ARG A 75 -3.91 47.31 -23.06
C ARG A 75 -2.41 47.57 -23.30
N PRO A 76 -1.66 46.67 -23.98
CA PRO A 76 -2.12 45.40 -24.52
C PRO A 76 -2.38 44.36 -23.42
N LYS A 77 -3.30 43.41 -23.71
CA LYS A 77 -3.66 42.33 -22.78
C LYS A 77 -2.49 41.36 -22.66
N THR A 78 -2.05 41.11 -21.43
CA THR A 78 -0.94 40.17 -21.12
C THR A 78 -1.47 38.99 -20.33
N TYR A 79 -0.96 37.79 -20.63
CA TYR A 79 -1.31 36.55 -19.97
C TYR A 79 -0.14 36.06 -19.12
N ARG A 80 -0.44 35.53 -17.92
CA ARG A 80 0.53 34.89 -17.04
C ARG A 80 0.03 33.50 -16.65
N ALA A 81 0.95 32.54 -16.60
CA ALA A 81 0.65 31.21 -16.09
C ALA A 81 0.37 31.27 -14.59
N ILE A 82 -0.59 30.47 -14.13
CA ILE A 82 -0.68 30.11 -12.72
C ILE A 82 0.43 29.10 -12.44
N ASN A 83 1.10 29.27 -11.31
CA ASN A 83 2.18 28.41 -10.86
C ASN A 83 1.68 26.96 -10.68
N LEU A 84 2.53 25.98 -11.01
CA LEU A 84 2.16 24.56 -11.05
C LEU A 84 1.83 24.01 -9.67
N GLU A 85 2.57 24.38 -8.63
CA GLU A 85 2.31 23.95 -7.26
C GLU A 85 0.88 24.32 -6.83
N ALA A 86 0.46 25.57 -7.10
CA ALA A 86 -0.92 25.99 -6.82
C ALA A 86 -1.97 25.22 -7.63
N LEU A 87 -1.66 24.89 -8.90
CA LEU A 87 -2.55 24.08 -9.74
C LEU A 87 -2.70 22.66 -9.19
N PHE A 88 -1.60 21.99 -8.82
CA PHE A 88 -1.63 20.65 -8.23
C PHE A 88 -2.42 20.63 -6.92
N GLU A 89 -2.22 21.60 -6.03
CA GLU A 89 -2.98 21.68 -4.78
C GLU A 89 -4.48 21.89 -5.03
N SER A 90 -4.84 22.78 -5.97
CA SER A 90 -6.25 22.98 -6.33
C SER A 90 -6.91 21.72 -6.90
N ARG A 91 -6.17 20.94 -7.70
CA ARG A 91 -6.64 19.67 -8.28
C ARG A 91 -6.78 18.60 -7.22
N LYS A 92 -5.84 18.53 -6.27
CA LYS A 92 -5.89 17.64 -5.12
C LYS A 92 -7.15 17.89 -4.29
N ILE A 93 -7.44 19.15 -3.94
CA ILE A 93 -8.66 19.53 -3.20
C ILE A 93 -9.92 19.10 -3.97
N LEU A 94 -9.97 19.34 -5.28
CA LEU A 94 -11.10 18.92 -6.12
C LEU A 94 -11.30 17.40 -6.09
N LEU A 95 -10.21 16.65 -6.30
CA LEU A 95 -10.25 15.18 -6.29
C LEU A 95 -10.66 14.64 -4.91
N ASP A 96 -10.19 15.25 -3.83
CA ASP A 96 -10.59 14.88 -2.46
C ASP A 96 -12.09 15.11 -2.22
N ASN A 97 -12.64 16.22 -2.70
CA ASN A 97 -14.08 16.51 -2.61
C ASN A 97 -14.92 15.52 -3.42
N LEU A 98 -14.54 15.29 -4.68
CA LEU A 98 -15.22 14.32 -5.55
C LEU A 98 -15.14 12.90 -4.99
N LYS A 99 -14.00 12.52 -4.41
CA LYS A 99 -13.82 11.23 -3.74
C LYS A 99 -14.82 11.07 -2.58
N MET A 100 -14.93 12.07 -1.70
CA MET A 100 -15.88 12.01 -0.58
C MET A 100 -17.34 11.87 -1.07
N GLU A 101 -17.70 12.62 -2.11
CA GLU A 101 -19.04 12.56 -2.70
C GLU A 101 -19.31 11.19 -3.35
N ALA A 102 -18.41 10.71 -4.21
CA ALA A 102 -18.55 9.45 -4.92
C ALA A 102 -18.64 8.24 -3.98
N VAL A 103 -17.80 8.19 -2.94
CA VAL A 103 -17.84 7.12 -1.93
C VAL A 103 -19.18 7.11 -1.19
N ARG A 104 -19.69 8.29 -0.81
CA ARG A 104 -21.00 8.40 -0.17
C ARG A 104 -22.13 7.94 -1.09
N LEU A 105 -22.09 8.34 -2.37
CA LEU A 105 -23.12 7.97 -3.34
C LEU A 105 -23.14 6.47 -3.61
N ILE A 106 -21.97 5.83 -3.77
CA ILE A 106 -21.94 4.38 -4.01
C ILE A 106 -22.43 3.59 -2.80
N ASP A 107 -22.13 4.03 -1.57
CA ASP A 107 -22.66 3.39 -0.35
C ASP A 107 -24.18 3.53 -0.24
N GLN A 108 -24.74 4.67 -0.69
CA GLN A 108 -26.18 4.87 -0.75
C GLN A 108 -26.84 3.96 -1.79
N LEU A 109 -26.25 3.83 -2.97
CA LEU A 109 -26.76 2.96 -4.04
C LEU A 109 -26.70 1.48 -3.64
N ARG A 110 -25.60 1.02 -3.04
CA ARG A 110 -25.44 -0.36 -2.57
C ARG A 110 -26.55 -0.80 -1.61
N ARG A 111 -26.95 0.08 -0.67
CA ARG A 111 -28.04 -0.19 0.28
C ARG A 111 -29.40 -0.35 -0.38
N VAL A 112 -29.57 0.19 -1.59
CA VAL A 112 -30.81 0.09 -2.37
C VAL A 112 -30.80 -1.17 -3.24
N GLU A 113 -29.62 -1.60 -3.70
CA GLU A 113 -29.44 -2.71 -4.64
C GLU A 113 -29.19 -4.09 -3.98
N GLU A 114 -29.35 -4.22 -2.66
CA GLU A 114 -29.05 -5.43 -1.85
C GLU A 114 -29.91 -6.70 -2.16
N GLU A 115 -30.54 -6.81 -3.33
CA GLU A 115 -31.40 -7.94 -3.73
C GLU A 115 -30.81 -8.92 -4.77
N VAL A 116 -29.55 -8.80 -5.18
CA VAL A 116 -28.92 -9.81 -6.07
C VAL A 116 -27.57 -10.24 -5.54
N ARG A 117 -27.54 -11.34 -4.75
CA ARG A 117 -26.31 -12.05 -4.39
C ARG A 117 -25.69 -12.64 -5.66
N ALA A 118 -24.75 -11.93 -6.27
CA ALA A 118 -23.80 -12.54 -7.20
C ALA A 118 -22.92 -13.52 -6.40
N GLU A 119 -22.51 -14.63 -7.02
CA GLU A 119 -21.49 -15.52 -6.46
C GLU A 119 -20.24 -14.69 -6.14
N GLU A 120 -19.77 -14.75 -4.89
CA GLU A 120 -18.55 -14.05 -4.49
C GLU A 120 -17.37 -14.62 -5.28
N THR A 121 -16.85 -13.83 -6.21
CA THR A 121 -15.66 -14.21 -6.96
C THR A 121 -14.45 -14.17 -6.03
N LEU A 122 -13.99 -15.35 -5.59
CA LEU A 122 -12.92 -15.48 -4.58
C LEU A 122 -11.53 -15.02 -5.08
N VAL A 123 -11.33 -14.99 -6.41
CA VAL A 123 -10.09 -14.53 -7.05
C VAL A 123 -10.41 -13.70 -8.29
N SER A 124 -9.99 -12.44 -8.29
CA SER A 124 -10.23 -11.48 -9.38
C SER A 124 -8.92 -11.00 -10.00
N LEU A 125 -8.90 -10.83 -11.33
CA LEU A 125 -7.75 -10.33 -12.08
C LEU A 125 -7.69 -8.79 -12.01
N VAL A 126 -6.53 -8.27 -11.62
CA VAL A 126 -6.19 -6.85 -11.64
C VAL A 126 -5.18 -6.60 -12.76
N LYS A 127 -5.38 -5.59 -13.61
CA LYS A 127 -4.49 -5.32 -14.76
C LYS A 127 -3.78 -3.97 -14.63
N GLY A 128 -2.56 -3.92 -15.16
CA GLY A 128 -1.73 -2.73 -15.19
C GLY A 128 -1.14 -2.37 -13.82
N TYR A 129 -0.16 -1.45 -13.82
CA TYR A 129 0.44 -0.95 -12.58
C TYR A 129 -0.54 -0.14 -11.76
N GLU A 130 -1.34 0.72 -12.41
CA GLU A 130 -2.34 1.56 -11.73
C GLU A 130 -3.41 0.71 -11.04
N GLY A 131 -3.88 -0.36 -11.68
CA GLY A 131 -4.84 -1.29 -11.09
C GLY A 131 -4.25 -2.00 -9.89
N LEU A 132 -3.00 -2.47 -9.98
CA LEU A 132 -2.30 -3.12 -8.86
C LEU A 132 -2.13 -2.17 -7.68
N GLU A 133 -1.71 -0.93 -7.93
CA GLU A 133 -1.56 0.08 -6.89
C GLU A 133 -2.91 0.42 -6.24
N ALA A 134 -3.98 0.58 -7.03
CA ALA A 134 -5.33 0.80 -6.51
C ALA A 134 -5.79 -0.36 -5.62
N ALA A 135 -5.56 -1.60 -6.04
CA ALA A 135 -5.91 -2.80 -5.27
C ALA A 135 -5.11 -2.90 -3.96
N ILE A 136 -3.82 -2.56 -3.97
CA ILE A 136 -3.00 -2.49 -2.75
C ILE A 136 -3.57 -1.46 -1.78
N ILE A 137 -3.91 -0.26 -2.28
CA ILE A 137 -4.48 0.81 -1.46
C ILE A 137 -5.82 0.39 -0.88
N GLU A 138 -6.66 -0.31 -1.65
CA GLU A 138 -7.92 -0.87 -1.19
C GLU A 138 -7.72 -1.86 -0.02
N VAL A 139 -6.79 -2.82 -0.16
CA VAL A 139 -6.45 -3.78 0.90
C VAL A 139 -5.95 -3.06 2.16
N LEU A 140 -5.03 -2.10 2.02
CA LEU A 140 -4.50 -1.34 3.15
C LEU A 140 -5.56 -0.48 3.84
N ALA A 141 -6.51 0.08 3.08
CA ALA A 141 -7.61 0.87 3.64
C ALA A 141 -8.53 0.02 4.53
N GLY A 142 -8.80 -1.23 4.10
CA GLY A 142 -9.67 -2.18 4.80
C GLY A 142 -9.05 -2.86 6.03
N ALA A 143 -7.73 -2.85 6.17
CA ALA A 143 -7.02 -3.49 7.29
C ALA A 143 -7.48 -2.96 8.66
N GLN A 144 -7.59 -3.83 9.66
CA GLN A 144 -8.10 -3.49 11.00
C GLN A 144 -7.11 -3.81 12.12
N LEU A 145 -6.36 -4.91 12.01
CA LEU A 145 -5.48 -5.42 13.06
C LEU A 145 -4.05 -5.58 12.58
N GLU A 146 -3.87 -6.15 11.39
CA GLU A 146 -2.53 -6.44 10.87
C GLU A 146 -2.43 -6.46 9.35
N VAL A 147 -1.22 -6.22 8.86
CA VAL A 147 -0.84 -6.32 7.45
C VAL A 147 0.50 -7.03 7.30
N CYS A 148 0.56 -7.99 6.39
CA CYS A 148 1.78 -8.60 5.90
C CYS A 148 2.00 -8.13 4.46
N ALA A 149 3.11 -7.43 4.20
CA ALA A 149 3.39 -6.83 2.91
C ALA A 149 4.81 -7.14 2.43
N GLU A 150 4.91 -7.63 1.21
CA GLU A 150 6.15 -7.74 0.44
C GLU A 150 6.10 -6.78 -0.74
N LEU A 151 6.89 -5.70 -0.69
CA LEU A 151 6.79 -4.59 -1.63
C LEU A 151 8.11 -4.32 -2.38
N PRO A 152 8.05 -4.13 -3.71
CA PRO A 152 9.18 -3.58 -4.44
C PRO A 152 9.41 -2.11 -4.04
N THR A 153 10.66 -1.65 -4.07
CA THR A 153 11.09 -0.30 -3.67
C THR A 153 10.21 0.81 -4.28
N GLN A 154 9.90 0.72 -5.58
CA GLN A 154 9.10 1.75 -6.25
C GLN A 154 7.67 1.86 -5.72
N VAL A 155 7.05 0.72 -5.35
CA VAL A 155 5.69 0.71 -4.78
C VAL A 155 5.75 1.17 -3.32
N LEU A 156 6.75 0.74 -2.55
CA LEU A 156 6.95 1.23 -1.18
C LEU A 156 7.06 2.76 -1.14
N VAL A 157 7.86 3.35 -2.04
CA VAL A 157 8.03 4.81 -2.12
C VAL A 157 6.71 5.49 -2.50
N SER A 158 5.92 4.94 -3.43
CA SER A 158 4.67 5.56 -3.87
C SER A 158 3.59 5.54 -2.79
N ILE A 159 3.55 4.49 -1.95
CA ILE A 159 2.49 4.32 -0.94
C ILE A 159 2.92 4.61 0.50
N VAL A 160 4.11 5.15 0.74
CA VAL A 160 4.63 5.41 2.10
C VAL A 160 3.69 6.27 2.96
N ASP A 161 3.02 7.28 2.37
CA ASP A 161 2.04 8.11 3.07
C ASP A 161 0.84 7.28 3.58
N ILE A 162 0.47 6.25 2.83
CA ILE A 162 -0.65 5.35 3.13
C ILE A 162 -0.24 4.38 4.24
N LEU A 163 0.99 3.87 4.20
CA LEU A 163 1.54 3.04 5.27
C LEU A 163 1.65 3.82 6.59
N GLU A 164 2.07 5.09 6.56
CA GLU A 164 2.09 5.92 7.77
C GLU A 164 0.69 6.14 8.35
N LYS A 165 -0.33 6.36 7.50
CA LYS A 165 -1.72 6.43 7.96
C LYS A 165 -2.18 5.11 8.58
N LEU A 166 -1.82 3.97 7.99
CA LEU A 166 -2.11 2.65 8.54
C LEU A 166 -1.45 2.45 9.92
N LEU A 167 -0.16 2.77 10.04
CA LEU A 167 0.59 2.68 11.29
C LEU A 167 0.03 3.60 12.37
N SER A 168 -0.40 4.81 12.00
CA SER A 168 -1.00 5.78 12.94
C SER A 168 -2.33 5.29 13.55
N ARG A 169 -3.00 4.33 12.90
CA ARG A 169 -4.21 3.67 13.43
C ARG A 169 -3.89 2.55 14.43
N GLY A 170 -2.62 2.26 14.68
CA GLY A 170 -2.19 1.19 15.59
C GLY A 170 -2.17 -0.21 14.95
N ILE A 171 -2.28 -0.31 13.63
CA ILE A 171 -2.25 -1.58 12.90
C ILE A 171 -0.81 -2.11 12.89
N ASN A 172 -0.65 -3.40 13.20
CA ASN A 172 0.63 -4.09 13.11
C ASN A 172 1.02 -4.30 11.64
N LEU A 173 2.20 -3.88 11.24
CA LEU A 173 2.70 -4.01 9.88
C LEU A 173 4.00 -4.81 9.87
N TYR A 174 3.98 -5.94 9.17
CA TYR A 174 5.14 -6.73 8.81
C TYR A 174 5.48 -6.40 7.36
N LEU A 175 6.45 -5.51 7.17
CA LEU A 175 6.84 -5.02 5.85
C LEU A 175 8.19 -5.60 5.44
N LEU A 176 8.19 -6.37 4.36
CA LEU A 176 9.38 -6.79 3.64
C LEU A 176 9.51 -5.94 2.38
N ALA A 177 10.68 -5.36 2.15
CA ALA A 177 10.93 -4.55 0.96
C ALA A 177 12.15 -5.03 0.16
N PHE A 178 12.08 -4.88 -1.16
CA PHE A 178 13.15 -5.33 -2.08
C PHE A 178 13.32 -4.43 -3.31
N PRO A 179 14.53 -4.32 -3.90
CA PRO A 179 15.80 -4.80 -3.34
C PRO A 179 16.36 -3.87 -2.23
N GLU A 180 15.86 -2.64 -2.16
CA GLU A 180 16.40 -1.59 -1.28
C GLU A 180 15.30 -0.73 -0.66
N ILE A 181 15.66 -0.04 0.41
CA ILE A 181 14.78 0.91 1.11
C ILE A 181 15.50 2.25 1.16
N PRO A 182 14.98 3.31 0.52
CA PRO A 182 15.60 4.61 0.59
C PRO A 182 15.64 5.15 2.02
N ASP A 183 16.73 5.79 2.42
CA ASP A 183 16.92 6.33 3.77
C ASP A 183 15.78 7.26 4.22
N HIS A 184 15.25 8.07 3.30
CA HIS A 184 14.13 8.96 3.60
C HIS A 184 12.84 8.20 3.94
N VAL A 185 12.61 7.02 3.36
CA VAL A 185 11.49 6.15 3.72
C VAL A 185 11.75 5.49 5.08
N LEU A 186 12.96 4.96 5.26
CA LEU A 186 13.37 4.31 6.52
C LEU A 186 13.20 5.26 7.72
N ASN A 187 13.71 6.49 7.60
CA ASN A 187 13.61 7.52 8.64
C ASN A 187 12.17 7.95 8.95
N ARG A 188 11.28 7.90 7.95
CA ARG A 188 9.84 8.16 8.17
C ARG A 188 9.22 7.03 8.98
N LEU A 189 9.48 5.79 8.60
CA LEU A 189 8.84 4.61 9.18
C LEU A 189 9.40 4.20 10.56
N ALA A 190 10.66 4.54 10.88
CA ALA A 190 11.33 4.18 12.14
C ALA A 190 10.64 4.69 13.43
N ARG A 191 9.73 5.66 13.32
CA ARG A 191 9.02 6.24 14.47
C ARG A 191 7.85 5.39 15.00
N TYR A 192 7.39 4.39 14.24
CA TYR A 192 6.16 3.64 14.57
C TYR A 192 6.47 2.34 15.31
N ARG A 193 5.84 2.14 16.48
CA ARG A 193 6.01 0.94 17.33
C ARG A 193 5.12 -0.24 16.94
N THR A 194 4.41 -0.12 15.83
CA THR A 194 3.60 -1.20 15.23
C THR A 194 4.21 -1.68 13.93
N LEU A 195 5.46 -1.30 13.62
CA LEU A 195 6.18 -1.72 12.44
C LEU A 195 7.30 -2.73 12.77
N LYS A 196 7.34 -3.82 12.00
CA LYS A 196 8.59 -4.52 11.70
C LYS A 196 8.91 -4.32 10.23
N LEU A 197 10.15 -3.91 9.95
CA LEU A 197 10.66 -3.69 8.60
C LEU A 197 11.86 -4.58 8.36
N ARG A 198 11.79 -5.39 7.31
CA ARG A 198 12.89 -6.20 6.83
C ARG A 198 13.20 -5.91 5.37
N ARG A 199 14.45 -6.16 4.98
CA ARG A 199 14.92 -6.03 3.61
C ARG A 199 15.37 -7.38 3.07
N ASN A 200 15.01 -7.64 1.82
CA ASN A 200 15.58 -8.74 1.04
C ASN A 200 16.11 -8.20 -0.30
N ASP A 201 17.30 -8.61 -0.70
CA ASP A 201 17.91 -8.17 -1.97
C ASP A 201 17.12 -8.61 -3.20
N LEU A 202 16.44 -9.75 -3.08
CA LEU A 202 15.71 -10.37 -4.15
C LEU A 202 14.21 -10.06 -4.02
N GLY A 203 13.58 -10.53 -2.95
CA GLY A 203 12.14 -10.70 -2.83
C GLY A 203 11.66 -11.93 -3.62
N SER A 204 10.45 -12.38 -3.36
CA SER A 204 9.79 -13.51 -4.05
C SER A 204 8.64 -13.05 -4.91
N PHE A 205 7.81 -12.12 -4.43
CA PHE A 205 6.67 -11.57 -5.14
C PHE A 205 6.29 -10.19 -4.60
N LEU A 206 5.34 -9.52 -5.27
CA LEU A 206 4.59 -8.44 -4.62
C LEU A 206 3.39 -9.09 -3.93
N MET A 207 3.25 -8.85 -2.64
CA MET A 207 2.06 -9.26 -1.89
C MET A 207 1.68 -8.20 -0.87
N VAL A 208 0.39 -7.94 -0.70
CA VAL A 208 -0.13 -7.22 0.47
C VAL A 208 -1.35 -7.96 0.96
N SER A 209 -1.31 -8.47 2.19
CA SER A 209 -2.45 -9.11 2.85
C SER A 209 -2.86 -8.31 4.09
N ALA A 210 -4.16 -8.14 4.27
CA ALA A 210 -4.75 -7.52 5.44
C ALA A 210 -5.62 -8.51 6.22
N ASP A 211 -5.37 -8.59 7.52
CA ASP A 211 -6.12 -9.38 8.50
C ASP A 211 -6.33 -10.86 8.13
N THR A 212 -5.48 -11.43 7.27
CA THR A 212 -5.63 -12.78 6.67
C THR A 212 -6.95 -13.00 5.90
N ARG A 213 -7.66 -11.91 5.54
CA ARG A 213 -8.98 -11.94 4.87
C ARG A 213 -8.91 -11.63 3.39
N VAL A 214 -7.96 -10.80 3.00
CA VAL A 214 -7.78 -10.36 1.63
C VAL A 214 -6.31 -10.21 1.32
N ALA A 215 -5.92 -10.50 0.08
CA ALA A 215 -4.59 -10.24 -0.41
C ALA A 215 -4.60 -9.73 -1.85
N VAL A 216 -3.63 -8.87 -2.17
CA VAL A 216 -3.18 -8.62 -3.53
C VAL A 216 -1.88 -9.36 -3.75
N TYR A 217 -1.77 -10.07 -4.87
CA TYR A 217 -0.55 -10.71 -5.31
C TYR A 217 -0.19 -10.29 -6.73
N ALA A 218 1.08 -10.01 -6.99
CA ALA A 218 1.60 -9.85 -8.34
C ALA A 218 3.00 -10.46 -8.47
N ARG A 219 3.35 -10.83 -9.70
CA ARG A 219 4.65 -11.42 -9.99
C ARG A 219 5.76 -10.41 -9.73
N ARG A 220 6.79 -10.79 -8.96
CA ARG A 220 7.99 -9.98 -8.72
C ARG A 220 8.58 -9.37 -9.99
N ARG A 221 8.57 -10.13 -11.10
CA ARG A 221 9.21 -9.76 -12.37
C ARG A 221 8.70 -8.43 -12.94
N PHE A 222 7.46 -8.03 -12.64
CA PHE A 222 6.91 -6.73 -13.07
C PHE A 222 7.71 -5.53 -12.51
N TYR A 223 8.42 -5.72 -11.40
CA TYR A 223 9.11 -4.66 -10.67
C TYR A 223 10.63 -4.88 -10.62
N SER A 224 11.17 -5.79 -11.44
CA SER A 224 12.59 -6.15 -11.42
C SER A 224 13.44 -5.10 -12.16
N PRO A 225 14.36 -4.38 -11.48
CA PRO A 225 15.22 -3.39 -12.15
C PRO A 225 16.28 -4.04 -13.06
N ARG A 226 16.54 -5.35 -12.91
CA ARG A 226 17.59 -6.09 -13.63
C ARG A 226 17.10 -6.80 -14.89
N LYS A 227 15.84 -6.63 -15.29
CA LYS A 227 15.23 -7.29 -16.45
C LYS A 227 14.58 -6.24 -17.34
N MET A 228 14.37 -6.58 -18.61
CA MET A 228 13.63 -5.72 -19.52
C MET A 228 12.23 -5.42 -18.95
N PRO A 229 11.79 -4.15 -18.99
CA PRO A 229 10.43 -3.79 -18.61
C PRO A 229 9.42 -4.63 -19.37
N ILE A 230 8.39 -5.07 -18.66
CA ILE A 230 7.28 -5.82 -19.24
C ILE A 230 6.30 -4.79 -19.83
N PRO A 231 5.73 -5.02 -21.04
CA PRO A 231 4.69 -4.17 -21.58
C PRO A 231 3.56 -4.00 -20.57
N GLU A 232 3.08 -2.77 -20.37
CA GLU A 232 2.05 -2.48 -19.37
C GLU A 232 0.77 -3.31 -19.57
N THR A 233 0.46 -3.66 -20.82
CA THR A 233 -0.66 -4.55 -21.20
C THR A 233 -0.52 -5.98 -20.69
N GLU A 234 0.69 -6.41 -20.32
CA GLU A 234 1.00 -7.74 -19.79
C GLU A 234 1.15 -7.75 -18.26
N VAL A 235 1.07 -6.58 -17.61
CA VAL A 235 1.15 -6.47 -16.15
C VAL A 235 -0.20 -6.81 -15.55
N TYR A 236 -0.19 -7.68 -14.55
CA TYR A 236 -1.40 -8.05 -13.82
C TYR A 236 -1.09 -8.58 -12.41
N GLY A 237 -2.13 -8.76 -11.63
CA GLY A 237 -2.10 -9.54 -10.40
C GLY A 237 -3.46 -10.05 -10.04
N PHE A 238 -3.57 -10.56 -8.83
CA PHE A 238 -4.79 -11.17 -8.32
C PHE A 238 -5.20 -10.49 -7.03
N TYR A 239 -6.47 -10.08 -6.97
CA TYR A 239 -7.16 -9.74 -5.73
C TYR A 239 -7.84 -11.01 -5.22
N ILE A 240 -7.48 -11.43 -4.02
CA ILE A 240 -7.79 -12.75 -3.48
C ILE A 240 -8.53 -12.57 -2.16
N THR A 241 -9.70 -13.20 -2.04
CA THR A 241 -10.45 -13.37 -0.78
C THR A 241 -10.59 -14.85 -0.39
N GLU A 242 -10.11 -15.77 -1.25
CA GLU A 242 -9.97 -17.19 -0.95
C GLU A 242 -8.93 -17.40 0.15
N ARG A 243 -9.34 -17.96 1.29
CA ARG A 243 -8.52 -18.03 2.51
C ARG A 243 -7.35 -18.98 2.36
N ASP A 244 -7.54 -20.16 1.78
CA ASP A 244 -6.48 -21.16 1.66
C ASP A 244 -5.32 -20.60 0.83
N LEU A 245 -5.62 -19.94 -0.28
CA LEU A 245 -4.64 -19.32 -1.15
C LEU A 245 -3.89 -18.19 -0.44
N ILE A 246 -4.58 -17.35 0.35
CA ILE A 246 -3.94 -16.31 1.17
C ILE A 246 -2.93 -16.95 2.13
N TRP A 247 -3.32 -18.03 2.83
CA TRP A 247 -2.42 -18.73 3.75
C TRP A 247 -1.22 -19.35 3.06
N ARG A 248 -1.38 -19.91 1.84
CA ARG A 248 -0.22 -20.40 1.06
C ARG A 248 0.76 -19.28 0.73
N LEU A 249 0.27 -18.08 0.41
CA LEU A 249 1.13 -16.92 0.15
C LEU A 249 1.82 -16.42 1.42
N LEU A 250 1.09 -16.36 2.55
CA LEU A 250 1.63 -15.97 3.85
C LEU A 250 2.74 -16.92 4.32
N ASN A 251 2.60 -18.23 4.09
CA ASN A 251 3.66 -19.20 4.41
C ASN A 251 4.94 -18.94 3.60
N ILE A 252 4.83 -18.61 2.31
CA ILE A 252 6.00 -18.26 1.51
C ILE A 252 6.62 -16.94 2.00
N PHE A 253 5.78 -15.96 2.34
CA PHE A 253 6.22 -14.71 2.94
C PHE A 253 6.99 -14.94 4.24
N GLU A 254 6.50 -15.79 5.14
CA GLU A 254 7.14 -16.11 6.42
C GLU A 254 8.55 -16.69 6.24
N VAL A 255 8.72 -17.59 5.27
CA VAL A 255 10.05 -18.19 4.98
C VAL A 255 11.06 -17.10 4.62
N ILE A 256 10.70 -16.21 3.70
CA ILE A 256 11.60 -15.11 3.27
C ILE A 256 11.80 -14.12 4.41
N TRP A 257 10.73 -13.83 5.17
CA TRP A 257 10.76 -12.94 6.31
C TRP A 257 11.83 -13.34 7.31
N ARG A 258 11.92 -14.64 7.64
CA ARG A 258 12.89 -15.17 8.61
C ARG A 258 14.35 -15.02 8.14
N GLU A 259 14.59 -15.11 6.84
CA GLU A 259 15.92 -14.98 6.23
C GLU A 259 16.31 -13.53 5.92
N ALA A 260 15.34 -12.60 5.90
CA ALA A 260 15.54 -11.20 5.56
C ALA A 260 16.28 -10.40 6.65
N GLU A 261 17.02 -9.38 6.21
CA GLU A 261 17.75 -8.44 7.07
C GLU A 261 16.75 -7.58 7.87
N GLU A 262 16.81 -7.63 9.20
CA GLU A 262 15.96 -6.80 10.06
C GLU A 262 16.51 -5.37 10.17
N LEU A 263 15.66 -4.38 9.83
CA LEU A 263 16.03 -2.96 9.83
C LEU A 263 15.30 -2.18 10.93
N ILE A 264 14.01 -2.47 11.12
CA ILE A 264 13.19 -1.90 12.21
C ILE A 264 12.44 -3.04 12.86
N SER A 265 12.40 -3.03 14.19
CA SER A 265 11.56 -3.93 14.96
C SER A 265 11.09 -3.18 16.20
N TRP A 266 9.83 -3.37 16.58
CA TRP A 266 9.40 -2.88 17.89
C TRP A 266 10.16 -3.62 19.00
N PRO A 267 10.40 -2.97 20.16
CA PRO A 267 11.14 -3.62 21.24
C PRO A 267 10.45 -4.88 21.74
N LEU A 268 11.21 -5.94 21.98
CA LEU A 268 10.73 -7.13 22.69
C LEU A 268 10.82 -6.87 24.20
N ALA A 269 9.85 -6.11 24.70
CA ALA A 269 9.79 -5.65 26.08
C ALA A 269 8.34 -5.48 26.54
N PRO A 270 8.04 -5.53 27.85
CA PRO A 270 6.66 -5.48 28.36
C PRO A 270 5.82 -4.30 27.84
N GLU A 271 6.43 -3.14 27.63
CA GLU A 271 5.76 -1.92 27.13
C GLU A 271 5.29 -1.99 25.67
N SER A 272 5.73 -2.99 24.91
CA SER A 272 5.27 -3.21 23.53
C SER A 272 3.96 -3.97 23.44
N TYR A 273 3.47 -4.52 24.55
CA TYR A 273 2.27 -5.34 24.63
C TYR A 273 1.15 -4.60 25.39
N PRO A 274 -0.12 -4.80 25.04
CA PRO A 274 -0.65 -5.93 24.26
C PRO A 274 -0.45 -5.83 22.75
N LYS A 275 -0.35 -6.98 22.08
CA LYS A 275 -0.38 -7.10 20.62
C LYS A 275 -1.23 -8.27 20.17
N THR A 276 -1.98 -8.06 19.09
CA THR A 276 -2.84 -9.05 18.44
C THR A 276 -2.18 -9.55 17.17
N PHE A 277 -2.29 -10.86 16.95
CA PHE A 277 -1.76 -11.59 15.80
C PHE A 277 -2.89 -12.46 15.23
N LEU A 278 -3.19 -12.30 13.94
CA LEU A 278 -4.05 -13.20 13.17
C LEU A 278 -3.20 -14.15 12.34
N GLU A 279 -2.12 -13.65 11.73
CA GLU A 279 -1.10 -14.45 11.06
C GLU A 279 -0.29 -15.22 12.11
N PHE A 280 -0.56 -16.52 12.16
CA PHE A 280 -0.02 -17.40 13.18
C PHE A 280 1.51 -17.49 13.13
N GLY A 281 2.12 -17.50 11.94
CA GLY A 281 3.57 -17.56 11.77
C GLY A 281 4.30 -16.39 12.44
N MET A 282 3.80 -15.16 12.26
CA MET A 282 4.32 -13.95 12.89
C MET A 282 4.10 -13.96 14.40
N GLY A 283 2.93 -14.40 14.86
CA GLY A 283 2.64 -14.58 16.29
C GLY A 283 3.58 -15.59 16.95
N LEU A 284 3.79 -16.72 16.29
CA LEU A 284 4.69 -17.77 16.75
C LEU A 284 6.14 -17.29 16.78
N LEU A 285 6.58 -16.53 15.77
CA LEU A 285 7.91 -15.94 15.71
C LEU A 285 8.11 -14.90 16.84
N GLU A 286 7.08 -14.13 17.18
CA GLU A 286 7.13 -13.21 18.31
C GLU A 286 7.33 -13.97 19.62
N LEU A 287 6.55 -15.02 19.86
CA LEU A 287 6.66 -15.85 21.06
C LEU A 287 8.04 -16.51 21.19
N GLU A 288 8.57 -17.06 20.10
CA GLU A 288 9.91 -17.65 20.04
C GLU A 288 11.00 -16.62 20.43
N ASN A 289 10.89 -15.40 19.90
CA ASN A 289 11.84 -14.33 20.20
C ASN A 289 11.74 -13.81 21.65
N LEU A 290 10.54 -13.83 22.24
CA LEU A 290 10.34 -13.49 23.65
C LEU A 290 10.97 -14.54 24.57
N LEU A 291 10.64 -15.82 24.35
CA LEU A 291 11.14 -16.94 25.15
C LEU A 291 12.68 -17.05 25.08
N SER A 292 13.26 -16.90 23.89
CA SER A 292 14.73 -16.94 23.71
C SER A 292 15.47 -15.82 24.46
N ARG A 293 14.79 -14.72 24.80
CA ARG A 293 15.32 -13.62 25.62
C ARG A 293 15.02 -13.79 27.11
N GLY A 294 14.44 -14.91 27.51
CA GLY A 294 14.07 -15.23 28.88
C GLY A 294 12.77 -14.56 29.34
N PHE A 295 12.00 -13.95 28.44
CA PHE A 295 10.69 -13.42 28.80
C PHE A 295 9.63 -14.52 28.80
N LYS A 296 8.59 -14.33 29.61
CA LYS A 296 7.42 -15.19 29.73
C LYS A 296 6.20 -14.45 29.16
N PRO A 297 5.68 -14.87 28.00
CA PRO A 297 4.47 -14.30 27.43
C PRO A 297 3.21 -14.87 28.10
N TYR A 298 2.27 -14.01 28.46
CA TYR A 298 0.90 -14.41 28.81
C TYR A 298 -0.02 -14.11 27.63
N VAL A 299 -0.70 -15.12 27.12
CA VAL A 299 -1.51 -15.04 25.91
C VAL A 299 -2.98 -15.32 26.19
N GLU A 300 -3.83 -14.69 25.40
CA GLU A 300 -5.23 -15.09 25.17
C GLU A 300 -5.33 -15.60 23.75
N VAL A 301 -5.90 -16.80 23.59
CA VAL A 301 -6.07 -17.47 22.31
C VAL A 301 -7.56 -17.70 22.09
N GLU A 302 -8.09 -17.07 21.05
CA GLU A 302 -9.35 -17.47 20.45
C GLU A 302 -9.02 -18.51 19.38
N GLY A 303 -9.59 -19.71 19.52
CA GLY A 303 -9.31 -20.82 18.62
C GLY A 303 -10.47 -21.78 18.49
N ARG A 304 -10.30 -22.76 17.62
CA ARG A 304 -11.23 -23.86 17.42
C ARG A 304 -10.63 -25.14 17.98
N SER A 305 -11.38 -25.89 18.78
CA SER A 305 -10.93 -27.21 19.20
C SER A 305 -10.79 -28.13 18.00
N VAL A 306 -9.61 -28.76 17.83
CA VAL A 306 -9.38 -29.70 16.74
C VAL A 306 -10.30 -30.93 16.87
N LYS A 307 -10.58 -31.35 18.11
CA LYS A 307 -11.44 -32.49 18.42
C LYS A 307 -12.93 -32.18 18.31
N SER A 308 -13.42 -31.15 19.01
CA SER A 308 -14.88 -30.86 19.06
C SER A 308 -15.35 -29.87 18.00
N ARG A 309 -14.44 -29.15 17.34
CA ARG A 309 -14.71 -28.05 16.38
C ARG A 309 -15.44 -26.84 16.97
N GLU A 310 -15.63 -26.79 18.29
CA GLU A 310 -16.20 -25.67 19.00
C GLU A 310 -15.19 -24.52 19.14
N ILE A 311 -15.70 -23.29 19.18
CA ILE A 311 -14.89 -22.10 19.48
C ILE A 311 -14.58 -22.08 20.97
N VAL A 312 -13.31 -21.93 21.31
CA VAL A 312 -12.81 -21.92 22.69
C VAL A 312 -11.88 -20.73 22.85
N ASN A 313 -12.01 -20.04 23.99
CA ASN A 313 -11.06 -19.03 24.43
C ASN A 313 -10.26 -19.58 25.61
N ILE A 314 -8.94 -19.54 25.52
CA ILE A 314 -8.05 -19.91 26.62
C ILE A 314 -7.09 -18.77 26.93
N GLU A 315 -6.69 -18.65 28.19
CA GLU A 315 -5.65 -17.72 28.64
C GLU A 315 -4.60 -18.44 29.47
N GLY A 316 -3.32 -18.15 29.23
CA GLY A 316 -2.26 -18.81 29.97
C GLY A 316 -0.86 -18.36 29.61
N TRP A 317 0.11 -18.89 30.35
CA TRP A 317 1.52 -18.67 30.07
C TRP A 317 1.98 -19.54 28.92
N VAL A 318 2.69 -18.95 27.95
CA VAL A 318 3.38 -19.73 26.92
C VAL A 318 4.62 -20.34 27.55
N ILE A 319 4.70 -21.66 27.48
CA ILE A 319 5.79 -22.44 28.11
C ILE A 319 6.77 -23.01 27.10
N ASP A 320 6.36 -23.15 25.83
CA ASP A 320 7.18 -23.73 24.78
C ASP A 320 6.70 -23.29 23.40
N VAL A 321 7.62 -23.25 22.44
CA VAL A 321 7.37 -23.01 21.01
C VAL A 321 8.12 -24.08 20.23
N ALA A 322 7.42 -24.81 19.38
CA ALA A 322 7.99 -25.88 18.57
C ALA A 322 7.73 -25.62 17.08
N ARG A 323 8.78 -25.76 16.27
CA ARG A 323 8.72 -25.65 14.81
C ARG A 323 9.47 -26.81 14.18
N SER A 324 8.85 -27.40 13.18
CA SER A 324 9.41 -28.45 12.32
C SER A 324 9.00 -28.17 10.87
N THR A 325 9.35 -29.08 9.96
CA THR A 325 8.99 -28.97 8.54
C THR A 325 7.47 -28.90 8.32
N TYR A 326 6.68 -29.57 9.15
CA TYR A 326 5.23 -29.72 8.95
C TYR A 326 4.38 -29.17 10.10
N ILE A 327 4.96 -29.08 11.29
CA ILE A 327 4.24 -28.72 12.51
C ILE A 327 4.89 -27.48 13.10
N SER A 328 4.09 -26.43 13.30
CA SER A 328 4.46 -25.21 13.98
C SER A 328 3.38 -24.90 15.02
N ASN A 329 3.75 -24.91 16.30
CA ASN A 329 2.82 -24.71 17.40
C ASN A 329 3.51 -24.08 18.62
N PHE A 330 2.69 -23.62 19.56
CA PHE A 330 3.14 -23.25 20.89
C PHE A 330 2.29 -23.95 21.95
N THR A 331 2.84 -24.08 23.16
CA THR A 331 2.13 -24.69 24.28
C THR A 331 1.79 -23.65 25.34
N VAL A 332 0.54 -23.66 25.78
CA VAL A 332 0.00 -22.80 26.84
C VAL A 332 -0.25 -23.62 28.10
N ASP A 333 0.15 -23.10 29.26
CA ASP A 333 -0.31 -23.58 30.57
C ASP A 333 -1.67 -22.95 30.92
N PHE A 334 -2.73 -23.74 30.74
CA PHE A 334 -4.12 -23.39 31.04
C PHE A 334 -4.57 -24.09 32.32
N GLY A 335 -4.41 -23.42 33.47
CA GLY A 335 -4.84 -23.94 34.76
C GLY A 335 -4.12 -25.23 35.18
N GLY A 336 -2.83 -25.36 34.87
CA GLY A 336 -2.00 -26.54 35.15
C GLY A 336 -2.06 -27.61 34.06
N ARG A 337 -2.85 -27.40 33.00
CA ARG A 337 -2.92 -28.29 31.83
C ARG A 337 -2.13 -27.68 30.68
N ARG A 338 -1.33 -28.51 30.01
CA ARG A 338 -0.65 -28.14 28.77
C ARG A 338 -1.62 -28.26 27.62
N VAL A 339 -1.81 -27.18 26.87
CA VAL A 339 -2.65 -27.12 25.67
C VAL A 339 -1.77 -26.70 24.50
N THR A 340 -1.73 -27.53 23.45
CA THR A 340 -1.00 -27.23 22.22
C THR A 340 -1.87 -26.40 21.27
N VAL A 341 -1.29 -25.37 20.67
CA VAL A 341 -1.98 -24.42 19.80
C VAL A 341 -1.25 -24.33 18.46
N GLY A 342 -1.91 -24.76 17.39
CA GLY A 342 -1.43 -24.71 16.01
C GLY A 342 -2.04 -23.55 15.23
N GLY A 343 -1.51 -23.31 14.04
CA GLY A 343 -2.00 -22.29 13.11
C GLY A 343 -3.18 -22.77 12.28
N PHE A 344 -3.40 -22.10 11.14
CA PHE A 344 -4.40 -22.51 10.16
C PHE A 344 -4.22 -23.96 9.73
N ASP A 345 -5.32 -24.72 9.63
CA ASP A 345 -5.33 -26.14 9.23
C ASP A 345 -4.62 -27.08 10.23
N ALA A 346 -4.61 -26.71 11.53
CA ALA A 346 -4.06 -27.56 12.58
C ALA A 346 -4.88 -28.86 12.76
N GLU A 347 -4.19 -30.00 12.74
CA GLU A 347 -4.79 -31.33 12.90
C GLU A 347 -4.26 -32.13 14.09
N VAL A 348 -3.06 -31.82 14.57
CA VAL A 348 -2.37 -32.60 15.62
C VAL A 348 -2.42 -31.93 16.97
N GLU A 349 -2.60 -30.60 16.99
CA GLU A 349 -2.73 -29.79 18.19
C GLU A 349 -4.10 -29.92 18.86
N ASP A 350 -4.22 -29.41 20.08
CA ASP A 350 -5.49 -29.36 20.79
C ASP A 350 -6.40 -28.26 20.24
N LEU A 351 -5.82 -27.13 19.82
CA LEU A 351 -6.51 -25.94 19.30
C LEU A 351 -5.88 -25.45 17.99
N GLU A 352 -6.73 -25.10 17.03
CA GLU A 352 -6.41 -24.29 15.85
C GLU A 352 -6.63 -22.80 16.20
N ALA A 353 -5.58 -21.97 16.16
CA ALA A 353 -5.70 -20.56 16.50
C ALA A 353 -6.43 -19.76 15.41
N ILE A 354 -7.38 -18.93 15.84
CA ILE A 354 -8.03 -17.91 15.01
C ILE A 354 -7.39 -16.55 15.27
N LYS A 355 -7.08 -16.26 16.54
CA LYS A 355 -6.48 -15.01 16.98
C LYS A 355 -5.66 -15.25 18.24
N VAL A 356 -4.45 -14.73 18.28
CA VAL A 356 -3.57 -14.77 19.45
C VAL A 356 -3.31 -13.34 19.93
N VAL A 357 -3.56 -13.07 21.20
CA VAL A 357 -3.26 -11.80 21.84
C VAL A 357 -2.18 -12.04 22.89
N ILE A 358 -0.99 -11.47 22.70
CA ILE A 358 0.00 -11.40 23.77
C ILE A 358 -0.42 -10.25 24.67
N LYS A 359 -1.03 -10.56 25.83
CA LYS A 359 -1.62 -9.55 26.73
C LYS A 359 -0.56 -8.84 27.55
N ARG A 360 0.43 -9.59 28.01
CA ARG A 360 1.57 -9.06 28.78
C ARG A 360 2.77 -9.99 28.66
N VAL A 361 3.92 -9.43 28.99
CA VAL A 361 5.20 -10.12 29.00
C VAL A 361 5.88 -9.84 30.32
N GLU A 362 6.35 -10.89 30.98
CA GLU A 362 7.11 -10.83 32.24
C GLU A 362 8.52 -11.37 32.03
N LYS A 363 9.43 -11.13 32.98
CA LYS A 363 10.81 -11.63 32.93
C LYS A 363 11.00 -12.81 33.87
#